data_AF-A0A9D7H1M6-F1
#
_entry.id   AF-A0A9D7H1M6-F1
#
_cell.length_a   1.000
_cell.length_b   1.000
_cell.length_c   1.000
_cell.angle_alpha   90.00
_cell.angle_beta   90.00
_cell.angle_gamma   90.00
#
_symmetry.space_group_name_H-M   'P 1'
#
loop_
_entity.id
_entity.type
_entity.pdbx_description
1 polymer ?
#
loop_
_entity_poly.entity_id
_entity_poly.type
_entity_poly.pdbx_seq_one_letter_code
_entity_poly.pdbx_strand_id
1 'polypeptide(L)'
;MSRPFLLSFAVLSMACGGKAPPAPDAPPAAAPASGGEGAAAGPASGPASGAASSAEPAKASMPTDCASKDGDICLPDAAFVKRLCNGSFPDAALRFFQGNAPWTRAYMTRDVDGWNAEGGAAARARLATAEEVVLLRRRSPPPGGMQVGSGAGFLVLRVDGSCYTFDDLEVTRKKPSSPRSGPVVFRYLDEGTQSALLKNARIEAAYQRRRKECKGATSGSVTKACESADVDLARAVPEELRKGGLELPTPARIP
;
A
#
# COMPACT_ATOMS: atom_id res chain seq x y z
N MET A 1 -49.15 -5.29 34.27
CA MET A 1 -49.67 -6.45 33.52
C MET A 1 -48.59 -6.80 32.49
N SER A 2 -47.60 -7.63 32.81
CA SER A 2 -47.58 -9.12 32.70
C SER A 2 -47.94 -9.55 31.27
N ARG A 3 -47.11 -10.19 30.43
CA ARG A 3 -46.14 -11.28 30.65
C ARG A 3 -45.06 -11.34 29.52
N PRO A 4 -43.94 -12.04 29.75
CA PRO A 4 -42.84 -12.26 28.81
C PRO A 4 -43.05 -13.49 27.91
N PHE A 5 -42.37 -13.55 26.76
CA PHE A 5 -42.20 -14.78 25.98
C PHE A 5 -40.70 -15.05 25.75
N LEU A 6 -40.20 -16.03 26.50
CA LEU A 6 -38.94 -16.74 26.32
C LEU A 6 -39.14 -17.77 25.20
N LEU A 7 -38.22 -17.83 24.23
CA LEU A 7 -38.09 -19.00 23.37
C LEU A 7 -36.61 -19.30 23.15
N SER A 8 -36.15 -20.29 23.92
CA SER A 8 -34.91 -21.02 23.74
C SER A 8 -34.85 -21.68 22.36
N PHE A 9 -33.73 -21.51 21.66
CA PHE A 9 -33.33 -22.44 20.60
C PHE A 9 -31.95 -22.99 20.95
N ALA A 10 -31.93 -24.27 21.26
CA ALA A 10 -30.74 -25.05 21.56
C ALA A 10 -30.17 -25.67 20.28
N VAL A 11 -28.85 -25.52 20.12
CA VAL A 11 -27.85 -26.52 19.72
C VAL A 11 -28.12 -27.38 18.47
N LEU A 12 -27.20 -27.34 17.49
CA LEU A 12 -26.51 -28.56 17.02
C LEU A 12 -25.22 -28.17 16.25
N SER A 13 -24.08 -28.51 16.85
CA SER A 13 -22.75 -28.36 16.26
C SER A 13 -22.36 -29.67 15.56
N MET A 14 -22.22 -29.67 14.24
CA MET A 14 -21.55 -30.75 13.51
C MET A 14 -20.08 -30.37 13.31
N ALA A 15 -19.20 -31.00 14.09
CA ALA A 15 -17.76 -30.98 13.90
C ALA A 15 -17.37 -32.13 12.95
N CYS A 16 -16.90 -31.81 11.75
CA CYS A 16 -16.36 -32.79 10.82
C CYS A 16 -14.83 -32.71 10.85
N GLY A 17 -14.19 -33.72 11.45
CA GLY A 17 -12.74 -33.86 11.51
C GLY A 17 -12.18 -34.41 10.19
N GLY A 18 -11.47 -33.56 9.45
CA GLY A 18 -10.71 -33.95 8.26
C GLY A 18 -9.25 -34.25 8.60
N LYS A 19 -8.81 -35.48 8.31
CA LYS A 19 -7.46 -36.00 8.50
C LYS A 19 -6.54 -35.43 7.41
N ALA A 20 -5.45 -34.76 7.78
CA ALA A 20 -4.48 -34.24 6.82
C ALA A 20 -3.60 -35.38 6.25
N PRO A 21 -3.29 -35.37 4.94
CA PRO A 21 -2.34 -36.31 4.34
C PRO A 21 -0.89 -35.99 4.75
N PRO A 22 -0.01 -37.01 4.81
CA PRO A 22 1.40 -36.83 5.15
C PRO A 22 2.15 -36.05 4.07
N ALA A 23 3.11 -35.24 4.50
CA ALA A 23 3.98 -34.45 3.65
C ALA A 23 4.96 -35.33 2.85
N PRO A 24 5.27 -34.99 1.59
CA PRO A 24 6.31 -35.66 0.82
C PRO A 24 7.72 -35.27 1.29
N ASP A 25 8.63 -36.25 1.21
CA ASP A 25 10.04 -36.17 1.61
C ASP A 25 10.83 -35.07 0.89
N ALA A 26 11.68 -34.39 1.66
CA ALA A 26 12.63 -33.41 1.15
C ALA A 26 13.76 -34.09 0.35
N PRO A 27 14.12 -33.61 -0.85
CA PRO A 27 15.32 -34.08 -1.55
C PRO A 27 16.60 -33.61 -0.84
N PRO A 28 17.68 -34.42 -0.90
CA PRO A 28 18.92 -34.15 -0.17
C PRO A 28 19.70 -32.96 -0.74
N ALA A 29 20.40 -32.27 0.17
CA ALA A 29 21.30 -31.17 -0.10
C ALA A 29 22.48 -31.58 -1.00
N ALA A 30 22.70 -30.83 -2.08
CA ALA A 30 23.88 -30.94 -2.92
C ALA A 30 25.09 -30.25 -2.26
N ALA A 31 26.22 -30.94 -2.23
CA ALA A 31 27.52 -30.42 -1.80
C ALA A 31 28.07 -29.37 -2.78
N PRO A 32 28.88 -28.40 -2.30
CA PRO A 32 29.53 -27.42 -3.17
C PRO A 32 30.78 -28.03 -3.83
N ALA A 33 30.85 -27.92 -5.16
CA ALA A 33 32.07 -28.18 -5.92
C ALA A 33 33.00 -26.96 -5.86
N SER A 34 34.22 -27.19 -5.39
CA SER A 34 35.37 -26.30 -5.50
C SER A 34 36.06 -26.51 -6.85
N GLY A 35 36.60 -25.43 -7.42
CA GLY A 35 37.61 -25.51 -8.49
C GLY A 35 37.50 -24.41 -9.54
N GLY A 36 38.50 -23.51 -9.57
CA GLY A 36 38.64 -22.56 -10.68
C GLY A 36 39.55 -21.38 -10.42
N GLU A 37 40.82 -21.64 -10.12
CA GLU A 37 41.91 -20.67 -10.08
C GLU A 37 42.28 -20.24 -11.51
N GLY A 38 42.41 -18.93 -11.77
CA GLY A 38 42.75 -18.39 -13.10
C GLY A 38 43.21 -16.94 -13.02
N ALA A 39 44.50 -16.74 -13.32
CA ALA A 39 45.31 -15.58 -13.00
C ALA A 39 45.03 -14.28 -13.80
N ALA A 40 45.22 -13.17 -13.07
CA ALA A 40 45.83 -11.87 -13.40
C ALA A 40 46.12 -11.47 -14.86
N ALA A 41 45.65 -10.27 -15.23
CA ALA A 41 46.39 -9.31 -16.05
C ALA A 41 46.02 -7.87 -15.63
N GLY A 42 47.05 -7.04 -15.44
CA GLY A 42 47.00 -5.73 -14.79
C GLY A 42 46.49 -4.55 -15.65
N PRO A 43 46.56 -3.32 -15.09
CA PRO A 43 45.78 -2.16 -15.51
C PRO A 43 46.49 -1.32 -16.57
N ALA A 44 45.71 -0.72 -17.47
CA ALA A 44 46.16 0.37 -18.34
C ALA A 44 45.42 1.66 -17.95
N SER A 45 46.16 2.59 -17.37
CA SER A 45 45.75 3.97 -17.11
C SER A 45 45.86 4.82 -18.39
N GLY A 46 44.87 5.68 -18.61
CA GLY A 46 44.90 6.76 -19.58
C GLY A 46 43.82 7.81 -19.24
N PRO A 47 44.16 9.09 -19.03
CA PRO A 47 43.25 10.09 -18.45
C PRO A 47 42.56 10.98 -19.51
N ALA A 48 41.30 11.35 -19.25
CA ALA A 48 40.64 12.57 -19.73
C ALA A 48 39.35 12.74 -18.92
N SER A 49 39.35 13.50 -17.82
CA SER A 49 39.10 14.96 -17.81
C SER A 49 37.92 15.39 -18.69
N GLY A 50 36.73 14.94 -18.31
CA GLY A 50 35.48 15.66 -18.58
C GLY A 50 34.92 16.11 -17.24
N ALA A 51 34.93 17.41 -16.99
CA ALA A 51 34.30 18.03 -15.84
C ALA A 51 32.78 17.80 -15.92
N ALA A 52 32.31 16.65 -15.42
CA ALA A 52 30.93 16.46 -15.08
C ALA A 52 30.71 17.21 -13.76
N SER A 53 30.21 18.43 -13.91
CA SER A 53 29.59 19.22 -12.85
C SER A 53 28.90 18.28 -11.86
N SER A 54 29.43 18.20 -10.64
CA SER A 54 28.74 17.58 -9.52
C SER A 54 27.53 18.46 -9.22
N ALA A 55 26.47 18.28 -10.00
CA ALA A 55 25.15 18.70 -9.62
C ALA A 55 24.85 17.95 -8.33
N GLU A 56 24.80 18.71 -7.23
CA GLU A 56 24.19 18.27 -5.98
C GLU A 56 22.88 17.55 -6.34
N PRO A 57 22.67 16.29 -5.88
CA PRO A 57 21.49 15.55 -6.27
C PRO A 57 20.28 16.40 -5.92
N ALA A 58 19.52 16.79 -6.94
CA ALA A 58 18.31 17.57 -6.76
C ALA A 58 17.48 16.88 -5.68
N LYS A 59 17.21 17.60 -4.58
CA LYS A 59 16.45 17.05 -3.46
C LYS A 59 15.19 16.43 -4.03
N ALA A 60 15.01 15.13 -3.81
CA ALA A 60 13.85 14.40 -4.30
C ALA A 60 12.60 15.16 -3.86
N SER A 61 11.75 15.53 -4.81
CA SER A 61 10.51 16.25 -4.55
C SER A 61 9.32 15.35 -4.82
N MET A 62 8.22 15.59 -4.10
CA MET A 62 6.96 14.96 -4.40
C MET A 62 6.45 15.49 -5.75
N PRO A 63 5.97 14.62 -6.65
CA PRO A 63 5.35 15.09 -7.88
C PRO A 63 4.08 15.88 -7.54
N THR A 64 3.83 16.95 -8.27
CA THR A 64 2.66 17.83 -8.12
C THR A 64 1.78 17.86 -9.36
N ASP A 65 2.28 17.34 -10.48
CA ASP A 65 1.68 17.48 -11.79
C ASP A 65 1.61 16.13 -12.51
N CYS A 66 0.65 16.01 -13.42
CA CYS A 66 0.53 14.84 -14.29
C CYS A 66 1.71 14.79 -15.26
N ALA A 67 2.60 13.81 -15.10
CA ALA A 67 3.71 13.60 -16.04
C ALA A 67 3.22 12.92 -17.33
N SER A 68 2.18 12.10 -17.23
CA SER A 68 1.54 11.47 -18.37
C SER A 68 0.03 11.61 -18.29
N LYS A 69 -0.58 11.78 -19.47
CA LYS A 69 -2.02 11.71 -19.69
C LYS A 69 -2.28 10.55 -20.67
N ASP A 70 -2.63 9.40 -20.12
CA ASP A 70 -3.15 8.28 -20.93
C ASP A 70 -4.67 8.45 -21.02
N GLY A 71 -5.12 9.12 -22.09
CA GLY A 71 -6.49 9.65 -22.17
C GLY A 71 -6.75 10.63 -21.02
N ASP A 72 -7.80 10.36 -20.24
CA ASP A 72 -8.20 11.21 -19.10
C ASP A 72 -7.52 10.81 -17.78
N ILE A 73 -6.54 9.91 -17.81
CA ILE A 73 -5.85 9.42 -16.61
C ILE A 73 -4.61 10.28 -16.34
N CYS A 74 -4.62 11.01 -15.23
CA CYS A 74 -3.47 11.74 -14.70
C CYS A 74 -2.58 10.79 -13.90
N LEU A 75 -1.37 10.56 -14.40
CA LEU A 75 -0.38 9.68 -13.79
C LEU A 75 0.87 10.45 -13.35
N PRO A 76 1.49 10.09 -12.22
CA PRO A 76 2.80 10.61 -11.82
C PRO A 76 3.92 10.12 -12.74
N ASP A 77 5.11 10.72 -12.58
CA ASP A 77 6.31 10.32 -13.32
C ASP A 77 6.68 8.85 -13.07
N ALA A 78 7.03 8.13 -14.14
CA ALA A 78 7.32 6.71 -14.09
C ALA A 78 8.58 6.37 -13.28
N ALA A 79 9.60 7.24 -13.30
CA ALA A 79 10.81 7.01 -12.51
C ALA A 79 10.54 7.20 -11.01
N PHE A 80 9.72 8.18 -10.65
CA PHE A 80 9.22 8.35 -9.28
C PHE A 80 8.40 7.12 -8.84
N VAL A 81 7.46 6.66 -9.67
CA VAL A 81 6.63 5.47 -9.37
C VAL A 81 7.48 4.23 -9.14
N LYS A 82 8.51 4.01 -9.96
CA LYS A 82 9.42 2.87 -9.78
C LYS A 82 10.09 2.89 -8.40
N ARG A 83 10.56 4.05 -7.95
CA ARG A 83 11.16 4.19 -6.61
C ARG A 83 10.11 4.03 -5.51
N LEU A 84 8.93 4.63 -5.69
CA LEU A 84 7.80 4.52 -4.76
C LEU A 84 7.43 3.06 -4.51
N CYS A 85 7.28 2.26 -5.58
CA CYS A 85 6.88 0.85 -5.48
C CYS A 85 8.02 -0.11 -5.10
N ASN A 86 9.27 0.36 -5.07
CA ASN A 86 10.39 -0.39 -4.51
C ASN A 86 10.43 -0.39 -2.97
N GLY A 87 9.57 0.40 -2.32
CA GLY A 87 9.46 0.48 -0.87
C GLY A 87 8.02 0.61 -0.39
N SER A 88 7.87 0.98 0.88
CA SER A 88 6.61 1.46 1.45
C SER A 88 6.82 2.87 1.96
N PHE A 89 5.96 3.79 1.52
CA PHE A 89 6.09 5.23 1.80
C PHE A 89 4.72 5.80 2.20
N PRO A 90 4.26 5.55 3.44
CA PRO A 90 2.91 5.91 3.87
C PRO A 90 2.68 7.44 3.84
N ASP A 91 3.64 8.25 4.28
CA ASP A 91 3.55 9.72 4.21
C ASP A 91 3.43 10.24 2.78
N ALA A 92 4.21 9.69 1.86
CA ALA A 92 4.09 10.01 0.43
C ALA A 92 2.70 9.64 -0.09
N ALA A 93 2.17 8.48 0.28
CA ALA A 93 0.83 8.07 -0.12
C ALA A 93 -0.26 9.00 0.41
N LEU A 94 -0.16 9.51 1.64
CA LEU A 94 -1.14 10.49 2.13
C LEU A 94 -1.24 11.72 1.22
N ARG A 95 -0.12 12.16 0.63
CA ARG A 95 -0.09 13.26 -0.36
C ARG A 95 -0.84 12.91 -1.64
N PHE A 96 -0.67 11.69 -2.15
CA PHE A 96 -1.42 11.22 -3.32
C PHE A 96 -2.94 11.15 -3.06
N PHE A 97 -3.34 10.95 -1.80
CA PHE A 97 -4.73 10.89 -1.40
C PHE A 97 -5.30 12.21 -0.85
N GLN A 98 -4.59 13.34 -0.91
CA GLN A 98 -5.17 14.65 -0.58
C GLN A 98 -6.28 15.03 -1.58
N GLY A 99 -7.35 15.65 -1.09
CA GLY A 99 -8.54 15.97 -1.92
C GLY A 99 -8.27 16.88 -3.12
N ASN A 100 -7.19 17.67 -3.08
CA ASN A 100 -6.74 18.55 -4.15
C ASN A 100 -5.63 17.94 -5.04
N ALA A 101 -5.22 16.70 -4.80
CA ALA A 101 -4.20 16.05 -5.60
C ALA A 101 -4.73 15.73 -7.01
N PRO A 102 -3.93 15.93 -8.09
CA PRO A 102 -4.41 15.80 -9.47
C PRO A 102 -4.58 14.35 -9.93
N TRP A 103 -4.12 13.38 -9.13
CA TRP A 103 -4.02 11.98 -9.51
C TRP A 103 -5.38 11.33 -9.75
N THR A 104 -5.45 10.45 -10.74
CA THR A 104 -6.67 9.70 -10.99
C THR A 104 -6.91 8.68 -9.88
N ARG A 105 -8.01 8.87 -9.14
CA ARG A 105 -8.54 7.91 -8.17
C ARG A 105 -9.32 6.82 -8.88
N ALA A 106 -9.20 5.61 -8.38
CA ALA A 106 -9.99 4.47 -8.76
C ALA A 106 -10.49 3.74 -7.51
N TYR A 107 -11.39 2.79 -7.72
CA TYR A 107 -12.04 2.04 -6.66
C TYR A 107 -12.09 0.58 -7.05
N MET A 108 -11.88 -0.30 -6.08
CA MET A 108 -11.97 -1.74 -6.30
C MET A 108 -13.41 -2.15 -6.65
N THR A 109 -13.58 -2.98 -7.67
CA THR A 109 -14.91 -3.48 -8.10
C THR A 109 -15.38 -4.70 -7.31
N ARG A 110 -14.44 -5.44 -6.70
CA ARG A 110 -14.65 -6.63 -5.89
C ARG A 110 -13.54 -6.76 -4.85
N ASP A 111 -13.71 -7.69 -3.91
CA ASP A 111 -12.63 -8.07 -3.01
C ASP A 111 -11.57 -8.86 -3.77
N VAL A 112 -10.31 -8.44 -3.68
CA VAL A 112 -9.18 -9.06 -4.39
C VAL A 112 -7.96 -9.11 -3.49
N ASP A 113 -7.23 -10.23 -3.53
CA ASP A 113 -5.89 -10.32 -2.96
C ASP A 113 -4.90 -9.60 -3.88
N GLY A 114 -4.36 -8.48 -3.43
CA GLY A 114 -3.39 -7.70 -4.17
C GLY A 114 -1.97 -8.17 -3.93
N TRP A 115 -1.15 -8.10 -4.98
CA TRP A 115 0.31 -8.21 -4.90
C TRP A 115 0.98 -7.16 -5.80
N ASN A 116 2.23 -6.82 -5.54
CA ASN A 116 3.03 -5.95 -6.42
C ASN A 116 3.75 -6.78 -7.49
N ALA A 117 3.36 -6.65 -8.76
CA ALA A 117 3.96 -7.37 -9.87
C ALA A 117 5.18 -6.67 -10.51
N GLU A 118 5.56 -5.48 -10.05
CA GLU A 118 6.67 -4.68 -10.61
C GLU A 118 8.04 -5.03 -10.01
N GLY A 119 8.06 -5.94 -9.05
CA GLY A 119 9.19 -6.09 -8.13
C GLY A 119 9.20 -4.98 -7.08
N GLY A 120 10.06 -5.13 -6.07
CA GLY A 120 10.15 -4.19 -4.94
C GLY A 120 9.69 -4.78 -3.62
N ALA A 121 9.18 -3.93 -2.73
CA ALA A 121 8.71 -4.36 -1.42
C ALA A 121 7.55 -5.37 -1.58
N ALA A 122 7.68 -6.51 -0.91
CA ALA A 122 6.64 -7.52 -0.90
C ALA A 122 5.42 -6.96 -0.16
N ALA A 123 4.42 -6.50 -0.92
CA ALA A 123 3.11 -6.15 -0.42
C ALA A 123 2.12 -7.27 -0.77
N ARG A 124 1.43 -7.78 0.25
CA ARG A 124 0.27 -8.66 0.10
C ARG A 124 -0.82 -8.18 1.04
N ALA A 125 -1.97 -7.86 0.49
CA ALA A 125 -3.13 -7.49 1.27
C ALA A 125 -4.38 -7.78 0.45
N ARG A 126 -5.46 -8.13 1.15
CA ARG A 126 -6.80 -8.12 0.55
C ARG A 126 -7.29 -6.69 0.51
N LEU A 127 -7.66 -6.21 -0.68
CA LEU A 127 -8.34 -4.94 -0.86
C LEU A 127 -9.83 -5.20 -0.96
N ALA A 128 -10.61 -4.39 -0.25
CA ALA A 128 -12.06 -4.56 -0.19
C ALA A 128 -12.74 -3.90 -1.39
N THR A 129 -13.91 -4.41 -1.76
CA THR A 129 -14.81 -3.74 -2.71
C THR A 129 -15.05 -2.28 -2.29
N ALA A 130 -15.07 -1.37 -3.27
CA ALA A 130 -15.18 0.08 -3.11
C ALA A 130 -14.00 0.75 -2.36
N GLU A 131 -12.92 0.02 -2.09
CA GLU A 131 -11.70 0.61 -1.56
C GLU A 131 -11.04 1.52 -2.59
N GLU A 132 -10.74 2.75 -2.16
CA GLU A 132 -10.10 3.78 -2.96
C GLU A 132 -8.60 3.52 -3.12
N VAL A 133 -8.13 3.62 -4.35
CA VAL A 133 -6.73 3.53 -4.75
C VAL A 133 -6.38 4.67 -5.70
N VAL A 134 -5.10 4.98 -5.87
CA VAL A 134 -4.62 5.94 -6.87
C VAL A 134 -3.93 5.20 -8.01
N LEU A 135 -4.28 5.50 -9.25
CA LEU A 135 -3.63 4.90 -10.41
C LEU A 135 -2.22 5.48 -10.57
N LEU A 136 -1.21 4.62 -10.60
CA LEU A 136 0.19 5.01 -10.77
C LEU A 136 0.69 4.78 -12.19
N ARG A 137 0.23 3.71 -12.84
CA ARG A 137 0.64 3.36 -14.19
C ARG A 137 -0.37 2.42 -14.84
N ARG A 138 -0.60 2.57 -16.14
CA ARG A 138 -1.24 1.53 -16.94
C ARG A 138 -0.25 0.43 -17.29
N ARG A 139 -0.66 -0.82 -17.12
CA ARG A 139 0.11 -2.00 -17.47
C ARG A 139 -0.42 -2.51 -18.79
N SER A 140 0.48 -2.64 -19.75
CA SER A 140 0.26 -3.37 -20.98
C SER A 140 1.11 -4.64 -20.95
N PRO A 141 0.64 -5.71 -21.60
CA PRO A 141 1.38 -6.94 -21.70
C PRO A 141 2.56 -6.71 -22.67
N PRO A 142 3.75 -7.28 -22.42
CA PRO A 142 4.86 -7.17 -23.35
C PRO A 142 4.48 -7.79 -24.71
N PRO A 143 4.83 -7.14 -25.82
CA PRO A 143 4.52 -7.66 -27.15
C PRO A 143 5.19 -9.03 -27.35
N GLY A 144 4.43 -10.02 -27.80
CA GLY A 144 4.90 -11.39 -28.04
C GLY A 144 5.02 -12.29 -26.80
N GLY A 145 4.66 -11.80 -25.61
CA GLY A 145 4.61 -12.63 -24.40
C GLY A 145 3.31 -13.43 -24.28
N MET A 146 3.37 -14.61 -23.63
CA MET A 146 2.16 -15.33 -23.22
C MET A 146 1.41 -14.53 -22.16
N GLN A 147 0.13 -14.30 -22.40
CA GLN A 147 -0.76 -13.53 -21.54
C GLN A 147 -1.68 -14.47 -20.76
N VAL A 148 -1.66 -14.36 -19.43
CA VAL A 148 -2.65 -15.01 -18.56
C VAL A 148 -3.46 -13.89 -17.90
N GLY A 149 -4.74 -13.76 -18.26
CA GLY A 149 -5.62 -12.67 -17.79
C GLY A 149 -6.10 -11.73 -18.92
N SER A 150 -6.75 -10.60 -18.56
CA SER A 150 -7.28 -9.62 -19.53
C SER A 150 -6.20 -8.83 -20.27
N GLY A 151 -4.94 -8.98 -19.87
CA GLY A 151 -3.80 -8.42 -20.59
C GLY A 151 -3.44 -6.99 -20.27
N ALA A 152 -4.45 -6.16 -20.00
CA ALA A 152 -4.29 -4.80 -19.50
C ALA A 152 -4.70 -4.72 -18.03
N GLY A 153 -4.00 -3.86 -17.30
CA GLY A 153 -4.25 -3.63 -15.89
C GLY A 153 -3.64 -2.32 -15.40
N PHE A 154 -3.62 -2.15 -14.08
CA PHE A 154 -3.05 -1.00 -13.42
C PHE A 154 -2.08 -1.39 -12.32
N LEU A 155 -1.03 -0.59 -12.20
CA LEU A 155 -0.29 -0.43 -10.96
C LEU A 155 -0.97 0.67 -10.16
N VAL A 156 -1.33 0.39 -8.92
CA VAL A 156 -2.06 1.30 -8.05
C VAL A 156 -1.32 1.52 -6.73
N LEU A 157 -1.52 2.68 -6.13
CA LEU A 157 -1.10 3.02 -4.78
C LEU A 157 -2.28 2.87 -3.83
N ARG A 158 -2.05 2.15 -2.74
CA ARG A 158 -2.95 2.14 -1.59
C ARG A 158 -2.53 3.20 -0.58
N VAL A 159 -3.48 3.71 0.19
CA VAL A 159 -3.23 4.78 1.18
C VAL A 159 -2.24 4.39 2.29
N ASP A 160 -1.98 3.09 2.47
CA ASP A 160 -0.96 2.58 3.39
C ASP A 160 0.49 2.71 2.85
N GLY A 161 0.66 3.22 1.64
CA GLY A 161 1.96 3.41 1.01
C GLY A 161 2.50 2.21 0.25
N SER A 162 1.69 1.16 0.07
CA SER A 162 2.05 -0.03 -0.70
C SER A 162 1.48 0.04 -2.12
N CYS A 163 2.24 -0.50 -3.08
CA CYS A 163 1.78 -0.65 -4.46
C CYS A 163 1.18 -2.03 -4.71
N TYR A 164 0.15 -2.09 -5.55
CA TYR A 164 -0.52 -3.32 -5.96
C TYR A 164 -0.80 -3.31 -7.45
N THR A 165 -0.94 -4.50 -8.01
CA THR A 165 -1.27 -4.73 -9.41
C THR A 165 -2.64 -5.36 -9.53
N PHE A 166 -3.46 -4.83 -10.42
CA PHE A 166 -4.82 -5.31 -10.68
C PHE A 166 -5.13 -5.30 -12.17
N ASP A 167 -6.06 -6.15 -12.59
CA ASP A 167 -6.59 -6.14 -13.96
C ASP A 167 -7.56 -4.96 -14.18
N ASP A 168 -7.78 -4.58 -15.44
CA ASP A 168 -8.65 -3.45 -15.80
C ASP A 168 -10.10 -3.60 -15.27
N LEU A 169 -10.58 -4.84 -15.09
CA LEU A 169 -11.93 -5.13 -14.56
C LEU A 169 -12.01 -5.07 -13.02
N GLU A 170 -10.88 -5.07 -12.34
CA GLU A 170 -10.79 -5.05 -10.87
C GLU A 170 -10.83 -3.64 -10.29
N VAL A 171 -10.65 -2.63 -11.14
CA VAL A 171 -10.68 -1.22 -10.78
C VAL A 171 -11.71 -0.46 -11.62
N THR A 172 -12.36 0.52 -11.00
CA THR A 172 -13.26 1.44 -11.69
C THR A 172 -12.97 2.87 -11.30
N ARG A 173 -13.07 3.80 -12.26
CA ARG A 173 -13.02 5.23 -11.98
C ARG A 173 -14.37 5.78 -11.50
N LYS A 174 -15.44 4.99 -11.56
CA LYS A 174 -16.77 5.38 -11.07
C LYS A 174 -16.76 5.40 -9.55
N LYS A 175 -16.91 6.60 -8.97
CA LYS A 175 -16.96 6.78 -7.53
C LYS A 175 -18.17 6.06 -6.92
N PRO A 176 -17.97 5.17 -5.93
CA PRO A 176 -19.06 4.56 -5.18
C PRO A 176 -19.73 5.58 -4.26
N SER A 177 -20.98 5.32 -3.85
CA SER A 177 -21.70 6.17 -2.90
C SER A 177 -21.02 6.24 -1.53
N SER A 178 -20.31 5.18 -1.13
CA SER A 178 -19.57 5.10 0.13
C SER A 178 -18.19 4.50 -0.11
N PRO A 179 -17.20 5.31 -0.56
CA PRO A 179 -15.84 4.84 -0.75
C PRO A 179 -15.23 4.35 0.56
N ARG A 180 -14.53 3.22 0.48
CA ARG A 180 -13.70 2.69 1.56
C ARG A 180 -12.25 3.13 1.36
N SER A 181 -11.43 2.95 2.37
CA SER A 181 -9.99 3.18 2.29
C SER A 181 -9.25 2.06 3.01
N GLY A 182 -8.05 1.76 2.53
CA GLY A 182 -7.13 0.89 3.25
C GLY A 182 -6.77 1.47 4.62
N PRO A 183 -6.28 0.63 5.55
CA PRO A 183 -5.90 1.08 6.88
C PRO A 183 -4.64 1.95 6.83
N VAL A 184 -4.68 3.14 7.42
CA VAL A 184 -3.47 3.92 7.69
C VAL A 184 -2.94 3.56 9.08
N VAL A 185 -1.76 2.95 9.13
CA VAL A 185 -1.11 2.61 10.41
C VAL A 185 -0.41 3.86 10.94
N PHE A 186 -1.11 4.62 11.78
CA PHE A 186 -0.69 5.96 12.26
C PHE A 186 0.75 6.01 12.82
N ARG A 187 1.19 4.94 13.51
CA ARG A 187 2.55 4.85 14.08
C ARG A 187 3.69 4.82 13.04
N TYR A 188 3.39 4.51 11.78
CA TYR A 188 4.39 4.43 10.72
C TYR A 188 4.52 5.75 9.95
N LEU A 189 3.73 6.76 10.30
CA LEU A 189 3.84 8.10 9.75
C LEU A 189 4.97 8.86 10.45
N ASP A 190 5.59 9.80 9.74
CA ASP A 190 6.60 10.69 10.30
C ASP A 190 5.99 11.58 11.40
N GLU A 191 6.79 11.98 12.39
CA GLU A 191 6.31 12.81 13.52
C GLU A 191 5.66 14.12 13.08
N GLY A 192 6.23 14.76 12.04
CA GLY A 192 5.66 15.97 11.45
C GLY A 192 4.28 15.72 10.85
N THR A 193 4.10 14.60 10.16
CA THR A 193 2.82 14.18 9.59
C THR A 193 1.81 13.86 10.68
N GLN A 194 2.20 13.09 11.70
CA GLN A 194 1.33 12.80 12.85
C GLN A 194 0.85 14.10 13.49
N SER A 195 1.79 15.01 13.80
CA SER A 195 1.49 16.29 14.41
C SER A 195 0.57 17.17 13.55
N ALA A 196 0.72 17.16 12.23
CA ALA A 196 -0.18 17.85 11.31
C ALA A 196 -1.59 17.24 11.29
N LEU A 197 -1.69 15.90 11.27
CA LEU A 197 -2.97 15.19 11.30
C LEU A 197 -3.74 15.42 12.60
N LEU A 198 -3.04 15.47 13.74
CA LEU A 198 -3.63 15.71 15.07
C LEU A 198 -4.18 17.14 15.26
N LYS A 199 -3.89 18.07 14.33
CA LYS A 199 -4.58 19.38 14.31
C LYS A 199 -6.06 19.26 13.90
N ASN A 200 -6.45 18.15 13.27
CA ASN A 200 -7.84 17.90 12.93
C ASN A 200 -8.58 17.27 14.11
N ALA A 201 -9.66 17.92 14.56
CA ALA A 201 -10.41 17.50 15.74
C ALA A 201 -10.94 16.06 15.68
N ARG A 202 -11.30 15.56 14.49
CA ARG A 202 -11.82 14.19 14.33
C ARG A 202 -10.71 13.15 14.45
N ILE A 203 -9.55 13.41 13.82
CA ILE A 203 -8.39 12.52 13.91
C ILE A 203 -7.86 12.52 15.35
N GLU A 204 -7.76 13.69 15.99
CA GLU A 204 -7.34 13.83 17.38
C GLU A 204 -8.27 13.05 18.33
N ALA A 205 -9.59 13.18 18.17
CA ALA A 205 -10.54 12.43 18.98
C ALA A 205 -10.39 10.90 18.81
N ALA A 206 -10.18 10.42 17.58
CA ALA A 206 -9.92 9.01 17.31
C ALA A 206 -8.57 8.55 17.93
N TYR A 207 -7.54 9.39 17.84
CA TYR A 207 -6.22 9.13 18.43
C TYR A 207 -6.26 9.06 19.95
N GLN A 208 -6.95 9.99 20.61
CA GLN A 208 -7.09 9.97 22.08
C GLN A 208 -7.91 8.77 22.55
N ARG A 209 -8.98 8.39 21.81
CA ARG A 209 -9.71 7.16 22.10
C ARG A 209 -8.80 5.94 21.99
N ARG A 210 -8.02 5.82 20.91
CA ARG A 210 -7.02 4.75 20.75
C ARG A 210 -6.05 4.72 21.94
N ARG A 211 -5.48 5.86 22.32
CA ARG A 211 -4.55 5.95 23.45
C ARG A 211 -5.18 5.47 24.75
N LYS A 212 -6.44 5.84 25.01
CA LYS A 212 -7.20 5.41 26.19
C LYS A 212 -7.47 3.91 26.21
N GLU A 213 -7.96 3.35 25.11
CA GLU A 213 -8.38 1.95 25.05
C GLU A 213 -7.19 0.98 24.93
N CYS A 214 -6.14 1.38 24.21
CA CYS A 214 -4.98 0.54 23.95
C CYS A 214 -3.86 0.70 24.99
N LYS A 215 -3.84 1.78 25.78
CA LYS A 215 -2.79 2.05 26.80
C LYS A 215 -1.35 1.92 26.29
N GLY A 216 -1.12 2.25 25.02
CA GLY A 216 0.20 2.10 24.37
C GLY A 216 0.50 0.72 23.78
N ALA A 217 -0.42 -0.24 23.87
CA ALA A 217 -0.30 -1.51 23.17
C ALA A 217 -0.28 -1.28 21.64
N THR A 218 0.66 -1.95 20.99
CA THR A 218 0.89 -1.84 19.54
C THR A 218 1.02 -3.21 18.86
N SER A 219 1.00 -4.29 19.65
CA SER A 219 1.00 -5.68 19.20
C SER A 219 0.46 -6.59 20.31
N GLY A 220 0.11 -7.83 19.96
CA GLY A 220 -0.40 -8.83 20.90
C GLY A 220 -1.92 -8.82 21.04
N SER A 221 -2.44 -9.67 21.93
CA SER A 221 -3.87 -9.77 22.23
C SER A 221 -4.34 -8.54 22.99
N VAL A 222 -4.96 -7.59 22.28
CA VAL A 222 -5.57 -6.39 22.86
C VAL A 222 -7.07 -6.62 23.10
N THR A 223 -7.71 -5.67 23.77
CA THR A 223 -9.16 -5.70 23.94
C THR A 223 -9.85 -5.36 22.61
N LYS A 224 -11.08 -5.87 22.41
CA LYS A 224 -11.92 -5.48 21.25
C LYS A 224 -12.12 -3.95 21.15
N ALA A 225 -12.14 -3.26 22.29
CA ALA A 225 -12.24 -1.80 22.33
C ALA A 225 -11.01 -1.12 21.72
N CYS A 226 -9.80 -1.65 22.01
CA CYS A 226 -8.57 -1.19 21.38
C CYS A 226 -8.56 -1.48 19.87
N GLU A 227 -8.95 -2.69 19.43
CA GLU A 227 -9.04 -3.02 18.00
C GLU A 227 -9.98 -2.08 17.26
N SER A 228 -11.16 -1.82 17.83
CA SER A 228 -12.11 -0.85 17.28
C SER A 228 -11.51 0.56 17.21
N ALA A 229 -10.76 0.98 18.23
CA ALA A 229 -10.12 2.30 18.24
C ALA A 229 -8.98 2.43 17.22
N ASP A 230 -8.22 1.36 16.98
CA ASP A 230 -7.24 1.28 15.90
C ASP A 230 -7.92 1.43 14.53
N VAL A 231 -9.01 0.68 14.29
CA VAL A 231 -9.79 0.76 13.04
C VAL A 231 -10.38 2.15 12.83
N ASP A 232 -10.91 2.77 13.88
CA ASP A 232 -11.52 4.10 13.79
C ASP A 232 -10.48 5.18 13.48
N LEU A 233 -9.29 5.13 14.08
CA LEU A 233 -8.18 6.04 13.73
C LEU A 233 -7.71 5.81 12.30
N ALA A 234 -7.49 4.55 11.90
CA ALA A 234 -7.05 4.19 10.56
C ALA A 234 -8.04 4.64 9.47
N ARG A 235 -9.34 4.69 9.79
CA ARG A 235 -10.40 5.17 8.89
C ARG A 235 -10.52 6.70 8.89
N ALA A 236 -10.34 7.36 10.02
CA ALA A 236 -10.49 8.81 10.13
C ALA A 236 -9.53 9.58 9.22
N VAL A 237 -8.27 9.14 9.14
CA VAL A 237 -7.22 9.81 8.34
C VAL A 237 -7.59 9.96 6.85
N PRO A 238 -7.84 8.88 6.09
CA PRO A 238 -8.16 9.00 4.66
C PRO A 238 -9.50 9.72 4.41
N GLU A 239 -10.46 9.63 5.32
CA GLU A 239 -11.72 10.36 5.20
C GLU A 239 -11.54 11.87 5.30
N GLU A 240 -10.70 12.36 6.22
CA GLU A 240 -10.40 13.78 6.33
C GLU A 240 -9.47 14.26 5.21
N LEU A 241 -8.53 13.44 4.73
CA LEU A 241 -7.66 13.78 3.60
C LEU A 241 -8.46 14.07 2.32
N ARG A 242 -9.49 13.25 2.05
CA ARG A 242 -10.37 13.42 0.90
C ARG A 242 -11.13 14.76 0.90
N LYS A 243 -11.35 15.37 2.07
CA LYS A 243 -12.04 16.67 2.16
C LYS A 243 -11.18 17.85 1.69
N GLY A 244 -9.86 17.67 1.57
CA GLY A 244 -8.95 18.68 1.00
C GLY A 244 -8.55 19.83 1.94
N GLY A 245 -8.85 19.74 3.25
CA GLY A 245 -8.50 20.78 4.24
C GLY A 245 -7.30 20.47 5.14
N LEU A 246 -6.60 19.36 4.89
CA LEU A 246 -5.43 18.97 5.68
C LEU A 246 -4.14 19.41 4.99
N GLU A 247 -3.37 20.27 5.65
CA GLU A 247 -2.03 20.63 5.24
C GLU A 247 -1.02 19.65 5.85
N LEU A 248 -0.48 18.78 5.01
CA LEU A 248 0.59 17.86 5.41
C LEU A 248 1.96 18.49 5.14
N PRO A 249 2.96 18.26 6.01
CA PRO A 249 4.33 18.65 5.74
C PRO A 249 4.93 17.79 4.64
N THR A 250 6.03 18.25 4.04
CA THR A 250 6.78 17.41 3.09
C THR A 250 7.26 16.15 3.81
N PRO A 251 7.02 14.94 3.27
CA PRO A 251 7.48 13.70 3.90
C PRO A 251 8.98 13.75 4.17
N ALA A 252 9.43 13.24 5.31
CA ALA A 252 10.86 13.19 5.61
C ALA A 252 11.58 12.20 4.66
N ARG A 253 10.86 11.17 4.23
CA ARG A 253 11.32 10.18 3.26
C ARG A 253 10.54 10.28 1.96
N ILE A 254 11.24 10.63 0.89
CA ILE A 254 10.73 10.66 -0.49
C ILE A 254 11.43 9.54 -1.28
N PRO A 255 10.72 8.78 -2.14
CA PRO A 255 11.31 7.68 -2.91
C PRO A 255 12.44 8.05 -3.88
#